data_AF-A0A5E4MLY7-F1
#
_entry.id   AF-A0A5E4MLY7-F1
#
_cell.length_a   1.000
_cell.length_b   1.000
_cell.length_c   1.000
_cell.angle_alpha   90.00
_cell.angle_beta   90.00
_cell.angle_gamma   90.00
#
_symmetry.space_group_name_H-M   'P 1'
#
loop_
_entity.id
_entity.type
_entity.pdbx_description
1 polymer ?
#
loop_
_entity_poly.entity_id
_entity_poly.type
_entity_poly.pdbx_seq_one_letter_code
_entity_poly.pdbx_strand_id
1 'polypeptide(L)'
;MKKPSNNCILLIVIVIVSGVDCNILTTIIEENPQFRMICKRLNDNCYEDKECCSLNCKRSFYFFRGYCDMDKTILSSAKYMVPPQIIHDFCSYHKQNDNAIKDRIHRQFYISAAHSILPPNTKILVSTKYRQVVVTINDLPAKTNNTLELSDEAALQLGITQEGIIPCDVEVLVSENIILVLDVSCDSENVTAQIEDNPKPPEVCKNLNEDCYESNECCSQYCQQTLKNFRGYCELDKTTLASIGNITMGPRIFPDHCFFYKQNNSLIKESLFKRFDLNAAHSVLLPRTRVLVSSLHREVVVTISDLPATTNDTLELSEEAALQLGVTEEGTIPCSLEILLPTPSPISYMKNIIFFAPLFAFTFGLWIYHI
;
A
#
# COMPACT_ATOMS: atom_id res chain seq x y z
N MET A 1 27.24 -32.59 42.16
CA MET A 1 26.62 -31.38 41.56
C MET A 1 27.34 -31.10 40.23
N LYS A 2 26.66 -31.25 39.09
CA LYS A 2 27.23 -31.04 37.74
C LYS A 2 26.99 -29.58 37.32
N LYS A 3 28.05 -28.87 36.93
CA LYS A 3 27.97 -27.52 36.34
C LYS A 3 27.23 -27.59 34.98
N PRO A 4 26.30 -26.66 34.68
CA PRO A 4 25.78 -26.54 33.32
C PRO A 4 26.89 -26.04 32.37
N SER A 5 26.87 -26.56 31.15
CA SER A 5 27.93 -26.38 30.15
C SER A 5 27.83 -25.04 29.43
N ASN A 6 28.94 -24.31 29.40
CA ASN A 6 29.12 -23.04 28.66
C ASN A 6 29.10 -23.18 27.13
N ASN A 7 28.76 -24.36 26.58
CA ASN A 7 28.89 -24.63 25.14
C ASN A 7 27.70 -24.16 24.31
N CYS A 8 26.54 -23.87 24.91
CA CYS A 8 25.38 -23.36 24.14
C CYS A 8 25.51 -21.86 23.79
N ILE A 9 26.21 -21.07 24.60
CA ILE A 9 26.36 -19.63 24.37
C ILE A 9 27.31 -19.35 23.20
N LEU A 10 28.34 -20.20 23.00
CA LEU A 10 29.30 -20.03 21.91
C LEU A 10 28.69 -20.23 20.51
N LEU A 11 27.67 -21.10 20.39
CA LEU A 11 27.03 -21.40 19.11
C LEU A 11 26.10 -20.28 18.60
N ILE A 12 25.44 -19.56 19.52
CA ILE A 12 24.55 -18.45 19.16
C ILE A 12 25.36 -17.25 18.62
N VAL A 13 26.57 -17.03 19.13
CA VAL A 13 27.46 -15.94 18.65
C VAL A 13 27.99 -16.22 17.25
N ILE A 14 28.26 -17.48 16.89
CA ILE A 14 28.77 -17.83 15.54
C ILE A 14 27.71 -17.53 14.47
N VAL A 15 26.43 -17.78 14.74
CA VAL A 15 25.34 -17.55 13.78
C VAL A 15 25.11 -16.06 13.51
N ILE A 16 25.33 -15.19 14.50
CA ILE A 16 25.18 -13.74 14.36
C ILE A 16 26.38 -13.13 13.60
N VAL A 17 27.58 -13.71 13.73
CA VAL A 17 28.79 -13.23 13.04
C VAL A 17 28.91 -13.79 11.62
N SER A 18 28.28 -14.92 11.29
CA SER A 18 28.47 -15.57 9.99
C SER A 18 27.68 -14.97 8.82
N GLY A 19 26.93 -13.88 9.02
CA GLY A 19 26.38 -13.06 7.92
C GLY A 19 25.80 -13.88 6.75
N VAL A 20 24.97 -14.88 7.05
CA VAL A 20 24.35 -15.70 6.00
C VAL A 20 23.25 -14.84 5.38
N ASP A 21 23.61 -14.15 4.31
CA ASP A 21 22.72 -13.33 3.51
C ASP A 21 21.52 -14.16 3.02
N CYS A 22 20.31 -13.70 3.34
CA CYS A 22 19.03 -14.25 2.89
C CYS A 22 18.77 -14.06 1.37
N ASN A 23 19.80 -14.06 0.52
CA ASN A 23 19.70 -13.78 -0.91
C ASN A 23 19.82 -15.01 -1.83
N ILE A 24 20.10 -16.20 -1.29
CA ILE A 24 20.25 -17.43 -2.11
C ILE A 24 18.87 -18.05 -2.45
N LEU A 25 17.82 -17.74 -1.69
CA LEU A 25 16.49 -18.35 -1.92
C LEU A 25 15.68 -17.65 -3.03
N THR A 26 15.97 -16.37 -3.30
CA THR A 26 15.26 -15.55 -4.28
C THR A 26 15.70 -15.83 -5.71
N THR A 27 16.97 -16.17 -5.93
CA THR A 27 17.54 -16.37 -7.28
C THR A 27 17.07 -17.67 -7.96
N ILE A 28 16.58 -18.66 -7.21
CA ILE A 28 16.11 -19.94 -7.77
C ILE A 28 14.67 -19.83 -8.33
N ILE A 29 13.91 -18.80 -7.95
CA ILE A 29 12.50 -18.65 -8.32
C ILE A 29 12.31 -17.91 -9.66
N GLU A 30 13.29 -17.10 -10.10
CA GLU A 30 13.12 -16.23 -11.29
C GLU A 30 13.38 -16.90 -12.65
N GLU A 31 14.05 -18.06 -12.74
CA GLU A 31 14.50 -18.58 -14.05
C GLU A 31 13.57 -19.60 -14.74
N ASN A 32 12.35 -19.88 -14.23
CA ASN A 32 11.44 -20.85 -14.87
C ASN A 32 9.99 -20.36 -15.05
N PRO A 33 9.68 -19.64 -16.16
CA PRO A 33 8.34 -19.15 -16.45
C PRO A 33 7.33 -20.25 -16.87
N GLN A 34 7.76 -21.51 -17.01
CA GLN A 34 6.84 -22.65 -17.23
C GLN A 34 6.25 -23.23 -15.94
N PHE A 35 6.68 -22.76 -14.77
CA PHE A 35 6.08 -23.13 -13.48
C PHE A 35 5.01 -22.12 -13.05
N ARG A 36 4.03 -21.84 -13.94
CA ARG A 36 2.72 -21.37 -13.47
C ARG A 36 2.04 -22.56 -12.78
N MET A 37 2.38 -22.79 -11.53
CA MET A 37 1.69 -23.75 -10.68
C MET A 37 0.22 -23.33 -10.64
N ILE A 38 -0.64 -24.05 -11.36
CA ILE A 38 -2.08 -24.00 -11.17
C ILE A 38 -2.30 -24.49 -9.73
N CYS A 39 -2.44 -23.54 -8.80
CA CYS A 39 -2.74 -23.85 -7.42
C CYS A 39 -4.16 -24.46 -7.33
N LYS A 40 -4.35 -25.33 -6.35
CA LYS A 40 -5.59 -26.02 -6.03
C LYS A 40 -6.55 -25.08 -5.29
N ARG A 41 -7.84 -25.21 -5.60
CA ARG A 41 -8.90 -24.35 -5.07
C ARG A 41 -9.29 -24.79 -3.65
N LEU A 42 -10.06 -23.95 -2.96
CA LEU A 42 -10.63 -24.30 -1.64
C LEU A 42 -11.36 -25.64 -1.69
N ASN A 43 -11.17 -26.45 -0.64
CA ASN A 43 -11.65 -27.82 -0.49
C ASN A 43 -11.03 -28.87 -1.43
N ASP A 44 -10.15 -28.49 -2.36
CA ASP A 44 -9.41 -29.47 -3.15
C ASP A 44 -8.36 -30.19 -2.28
N ASN A 45 -8.09 -31.45 -2.62
CA ASN A 45 -7.10 -32.26 -1.90
C ASN A 45 -5.68 -31.74 -2.14
N CYS A 46 -4.96 -31.44 -1.06
CA CYS A 46 -3.57 -30.98 -1.09
C CYS A 46 -2.67 -31.91 -0.28
N TYR A 47 -1.40 -31.96 -0.64
CA TYR A 47 -0.36 -32.52 0.22
C TYR A 47 0.38 -31.40 0.92
N GLU A 48 0.85 -30.39 0.20
CA GLU A 48 1.57 -29.24 0.77
C GLU A 48 0.81 -27.92 0.69
N ASP A 49 1.14 -26.98 1.58
CA ASP A 49 0.52 -25.65 1.64
C ASP A 49 0.63 -24.88 0.33
N LYS A 50 1.80 -24.94 -0.32
CA LYS A 50 2.07 -24.31 -1.62
C LYS A 50 1.21 -24.82 -2.76
N GLU A 51 0.58 -26.00 -2.60
CA GLU A 51 -0.36 -26.50 -3.61
C GLU A 51 -1.67 -25.73 -3.57
N CYS A 52 -2.02 -25.07 -2.47
CA CYS A 52 -3.28 -24.35 -2.31
C CYS A 52 -3.13 -22.89 -2.71
N CYS A 53 -4.14 -22.32 -3.38
CA CYS A 53 -4.15 -20.89 -3.69
C CYS A 53 -4.23 -20.03 -2.41
N SER A 54 -4.72 -20.60 -1.30
CA SER A 54 -4.72 -19.99 0.03
C SER A 54 -3.38 -20.11 0.76
N LEU A 55 -2.40 -20.83 0.19
CA LEU A 55 -1.15 -21.23 0.85
C LEU A 55 -1.37 -21.96 2.19
N ASN A 56 -2.51 -22.64 2.34
CA ASN A 56 -2.86 -23.36 3.56
C ASN A 56 -3.56 -24.69 3.23
N CYS A 57 -2.85 -25.78 3.44
CA CYS A 57 -3.31 -27.15 3.29
C CYS A 57 -3.66 -27.72 4.67
N LYS A 58 -4.93 -27.66 5.02
CA LYS A 58 -5.40 -28.12 6.32
C LYS A 58 -5.45 -29.63 6.36
N ARG A 59 -4.57 -30.21 7.18
CA ARG A 59 -4.50 -31.66 7.41
C ARG A 59 -5.31 -32.04 8.65
N SER A 60 -6.14 -33.07 8.53
CA SER A 60 -6.73 -33.74 9.69
C SER A 60 -5.72 -34.75 10.23
N PHE A 61 -5.64 -34.89 11.56
CA PHE A 61 -4.61 -35.65 12.28
C PHE A 61 -4.47 -37.12 11.83
N TYR A 62 -5.47 -37.66 11.13
CA TYR A 62 -5.52 -39.06 10.68
C TYR A 62 -5.28 -39.29 9.18
N PHE A 63 -5.11 -38.24 8.37
CA PHE A 63 -4.99 -38.39 6.92
C PHE A 63 -3.75 -37.68 6.37
N PHE A 64 -2.95 -38.41 5.58
CA PHE A 64 -1.83 -37.85 4.80
C PHE A 64 -2.26 -36.86 3.71
N ARG A 65 -3.57 -36.70 3.51
CA ARG A 65 -4.17 -35.80 2.53
C ARG A 65 -4.92 -34.70 3.28
N GLY A 66 -4.54 -33.46 3.04
CA GLY A 66 -5.26 -32.28 3.52
C GLY A 66 -6.26 -31.79 2.48
N TYR A 67 -6.97 -30.72 2.84
CA TYR A 67 -7.75 -29.94 1.91
C TYR A 67 -7.32 -28.47 2.00
N CYS A 68 -7.39 -27.76 0.89
CA CYS A 68 -7.10 -26.33 0.89
C CYS A 68 -8.16 -25.59 1.72
N ASP A 69 -7.73 -24.94 2.80
CA ASP A 69 -8.59 -24.13 3.68
C ASP A 69 -8.12 -22.67 3.64
N MET A 70 -8.99 -21.73 3.98
CA MET A 70 -8.55 -20.36 4.21
C MET A 70 -7.85 -20.30 5.57
N ASP A 71 -6.67 -19.70 5.60
CA ASP A 71 -5.93 -19.54 6.85
C ASP A 71 -6.72 -18.66 7.82
N LYS A 72 -7.18 -19.27 8.91
CA LYS A 72 -7.88 -18.55 9.98
C LYS A 72 -6.98 -17.52 10.64
N THR A 73 -5.65 -17.68 10.54
CA THR A 73 -4.72 -16.72 11.12
C THR A 73 -4.84 -15.35 10.46
N ILE A 74 -4.97 -15.26 9.13
CA ILE A 74 -5.22 -13.99 8.40
C ILE A 74 -6.50 -13.31 8.90
N LEU A 75 -7.54 -14.10 9.18
CA LEU A 75 -8.80 -13.58 9.71
C LEU A 75 -8.71 -13.13 11.17
N SER A 76 -7.77 -13.70 11.93
CA SER A 76 -7.57 -13.38 13.36
C SER A 76 -6.50 -12.32 13.62
N SER A 77 -5.51 -12.16 12.72
CA SER A 77 -4.49 -11.12 12.78
C SER A 77 -5.00 -9.79 12.20
N ALA A 78 -6.06 -9.81 11.39
CA ALA A 78 -6.79 -8.60 10.99
C ALA A 78 -7.65 -8.00 12.12
N LYS A 79 -7.38 -8.30 13.40
CA LYS A 79 -8.06 -7.67 14.54
C LYS A 79 -7.38 -6.33 14.86
N TYR A 80 -8.03 -5.25 14.44
CA TYR A 80 -7.51 -3.89 14.50
C TYR A 80 -7.56 -3.20 15.86
N MET A 81 -6.58 -2.31 16.08
CA MET A 81 -6.47 -1.32 17.16
C MET A 81 -7.49 -0.16 17.03
N VAL A 82 -8.27 -0.10 15.96
CA VAL A 82 -9.37 0.85 15.74
C VAL A 82 -10.64 0.02 15.54
N PRO A 83 -11.77 0.34 16.18
CA PRO A 83 -13.00 -0.40 15.97
C PRO A 83 -13.34 -0.40 14.47
N PRO A 84 -13.49 -1.57 13.83
CA PRO A 84 -13.74 -1.62 12.41
C PRO A 84 -15.02 -0.87 12.07
N GLN A 85 -14.93 0.08 11.14
CA GLN A 85 -16.13 0.66 10.55
C GLN A 85 -16.73 -0.39 9.62
N ILE A 86 -17.74 -1.08 10.11
CA ILE A 86 -18.58 -1.96 9.30
C ILE A 86 -19.51 -1.07 8.49
N ILE A 87 -19.35 -1.11 7.17
CA ILE A 87 -20.21 -0.39 6.24
C ILE A 87 -21.24 -1.40 5.72
N HIS A 88 -22.51 -1.21 6.07
CA HIS A 88 -23.61 -1.96 5.48
C HIS A 88 -23.87 -1.44 4.06
N ASP A 89 -23.70 -2.30 3.06
CA ASP A 89 -23.72 -1.91 1.65
C ASP A 89 -24.40 -2.98 0.78
N PHE A 90 -24.41 -2.73 -0.53
CA PHE A 90 -24.88 -3.67 -1.53
C PHE A 90 -23.71 -4.12 -2.42
N CYS A 91 -23.49 -5.44 -2.42
CA CYS A 91 -22.54 -6.10 -3.31
C CYS A 91 -23.25 -6.49 -4.59
N SER A 92 -22.63 -6.19 -5.73
CA SER A 92 -23.08 -6.64 -7.03
C SER A 92 -22.23 -7.81 -7.52
N TYR A 93 -22.87 -8.74 -8.23
CA TYR A 93 -22.19 -9.82 -8.92
C TYR A 93 -22.77 -9.98 -10.32
N HIS A 94 -21.89 -9.97 -11.32
CA HIS A 94 -22.20 -10.21 -12.72
C HIS A 94 -21.27 -11.31 -13.21
N LYS A 95 -21.84 -12.40 -13.73
CA LYS A 95 -21.06 -13.54 -14.21
C LYS A 95 -20.39 -13.13 -15.50
N GLN A 96 -19.07 -13.14 -15.48
CA GLN A 96 -18.33 -12.71 -16.66
C GLN A 96 -18.27 -13.83 -17.69
N ASN A 97 -18.97 -13.62 -18.81
CA ASN A 97 -18.94 -14.54 -19.95
C ASN A 97 -17.79 -14.23 -20.93
N ASP A 98 -17.22 -13.03 -20.83
CA ASP A 98 -16.10 -12.60 -21.67
C ASP A 98 -14.76 -12.81 -20.94
N ASN A 99 -13.90 -13.64 -21.53
CA ASN A 99 -12.57 -13.93 -21.00
C ASN A 99 -11.69 -12.67 -20.90
N ALA A 100 -11.89 -11.67 -21.77
CA ALA A 100 -11.11 -10.44 -21.73
C ALA A 100 -11.42 -9.59 -20.49
N ILE A 101 -12.68 -9.58 -20.05
CA ILE A 101 -13.11 -8.87 -18.83
C ILE A 101 -12.64 -9.63 -17.59
N LYS A 102 -12.69 -10.97 -17.65
CA LYS A 102 -12.10 -11.84 -16.60
C LYS A 102 -10.65 -11.50 -16.39
N ASP A 103 -9.88 -11.42 -17.46
CA ASP A 103 -8.46 -11.13 -17.34
C ASP A 103 -8.21 -9.76 -16.68
N ARG A 104 -9.08 -8.76 -16.86
CA ARG A 104 -8.89 -7.44 -16.24
C ARG A 104 -9.06 -7.48 -14.72
N ILE A 105 -10.14 -8.09 -14.22
CA ILE A 105 -10.42 -8.18 -12.77
C ILE A 105 -9.57 -9.29 -12.09
N HIS A 106 -8.98 -10.23 -12.83
CA HIS A 106 -8.23 -11.36 -12.27
C HIS A 106 -6.71 -11.31 -12.49
N ARG A 107 -6.17 -10.37 -13.26
CA ARG A 107 -4.76 -10.37 -13.66
C ARG A 107 -3.77 -10.41 -12.50
N GLN A 108 -4.12 -9.82 -11.35
CA GLN A 108 -3.21 -9.67 -10.23
C GLN A 108 -3.64 -10.41 -8.95
N PHE A 109 -4.94 -10.63 -8.74
CA PHE A 109 -5.47 -11.25 -7.52
C PHE A 109 -6.56 -12.27 -7.84
N TYR A 110 -6.46 -13.46 -7.21
CA TYR A 110 -7.41 -14.56 -7.42
C TYR A 110 -8.80 -14.25 -6.84
N ILE A 111 -8.84 -13.62 -5.66
CA ILE A 111 -10.07 -13.20 -4.99
C ILE A 111 -10.04 -11.69 -4.91
N SER A 112 -10.82 -11.06 -5.79
CA SER A 112 -10.78 -9.62 -6.00
C SER A 112 -12.18 -9.00 -6.02
N ALA A 113 -12.22 -7.69 -5.92
CA ALA A 113 -13.43 -6.92 -6.13
C ALA A 113 -13.10 -5.54 -6.69
N ALA A 114 -14.08 -4.93 -7.34
CA ALA A 114 -13.98 -3.57 -7.82
C ALA A 114 -14.81 -2.64 -6.92
N HIS A 115 -14.22 -1.54 -6.45
CA HIS A 115 -14.88 -0.64 -5.51
C HIS A 115 -14.81 0.81 -5.99
N SER A 116 -15.92 1.54 -5.88
CA SER A 116 -16.04 2.91 -6.40
C SER A 116 -15.11 3.93 -5.73
N ILE A 117 -14.90 3.81 -4.42
CA ILE A 117 -14.11 4.75 -3.61
C ILE A 117 -12.75 4.18 -3.15
N LEU A 118 -12.70 2.91 -2.73
CA LEU A 118 -11.50 2.32 -2.14
C LEU A 118 -10.38 2.21 -3.17
N PRO A 119 -9.13 2.53 -2.79
CA PRO A 119 -8.01 2.44 -3.70
C PRO A 119 -7.66 0.96 -3.99
N PRO A 120 -7.04 0.68 -5.14
CA PRO A 120 -6.53 -0.66 -5.43
C PRO A 120 -5.53 -1.14 -4.37
N ASN A 121 -5.41 -2.46 -4.23
CA ASN A 121 -4.69 -3.20 -3.20
C ASN A 121 -5.26 -3.09 -1.77
N THR A 122 -6.37 -2.37 -1.57
CA THR A 122 -7.06 -2.39 -0.28
C THR A 122 -7.62 -3.79 -0.03
N LYS A 123 -7.30 -4.38 1.12
CA LYS A 123 -7.94 -5.63 1.55
C LYS A 123 -9.20 -5.28 2.32
N ILE A 124 -10.31 -5.92 1.99
CA ILE A 124 -11.56 -5.78 2.73
C ILE A 124 -12.12 -7.16 3.06
N LEU A 125 -12.76 -7.27 4.22
CA LEU A 125 -13.57 -8.41 4.59
C LEU A 125 -15.00 -8.11 4.14
N VAL A 126 -15.47 -8.89 3.18
CA VAL A 126 -16.86 -8.85 2.72
C VAL A 126 -17.61 -9.97 3.41
N SER A 127 -18.69 -9.62 4.10
CA SER A 127 -19.54 -10.57 4.82
C SER A 127 -20.95 -10.54 4.27
N THR A 128 -21.53 -11.73 4.15
CA THR A 128 -22.96 -11.94 3.94
C THR A 128 -23.51 -12.63 5.18
N LYS A 129 -24.83 -12.83 5.25
CA LYS A 129 -25.50 -13.47 6.39
C LYS A 129 -24.87 -14.82 6.82
N TYR A 130 -24.24 -15.55 5.90
CA TYR A 130 -23.77 -16.91 6.16
C TYR A 130 -22.27 -17.12 5.93
N ARG A 131 -21.61 -16.22 5.20
CA ARG A 131 -20.26 -16.43 4.70
C ARG A 131 -19.52 -15.11 4.61
N GLN A 132 -18.21 -15.19 4.74
CA GLN A 132 -17.30 -14.04 4.65
C GLN A 132 -16.11 -14.41 3.78
N VAL A 133 -15.55 -13.43 3.10
CA VAL A 133 -14.38 -13.58 2.24
C VAL A 133 -13.52 -12.31 2.33
N VAL A 134 -12.21 -12.49 2.36
CA VAL A 134 -11.27 -11.37 2.22
C VAL A 134 -11.00 -11.19 0.73
N VAL A 135 -11.30 -10.01 0.22
CA VAL A 135 -11.04 -9.65 -1.18
C VAL A 135 -10.05 -8.49 -1.24
N THR A 136 -9.28 -8.44 -2.33
CA THR A 136 -8.42 -7.29 -2.64
C THR A 136 -9.12 -6.41 -3.67
N ILE A 137 -9.26 -5.13 -3.37
CA ILE A 137 -9.75 -4.14 -4.34
C ILE A 137 -8.72 -4.00 -5.45
N ASN A 138 -9.12 -4.09 -6.71
CA ASN A 138 -8.17 -4.03 -7.82
C ASN A 138 -8.64 -3.28 -9.06
N ASP A 139 -9.91 -2.88 -9.12
CA ASP A 139 -10.45 -2.09 -10.23
C ASP A 139 -11.62 -1.20 -9.73
N LEU A 140 -12.16 -0.41 -10.64
CA LEU A 140 -13.41 0.33 -10.47
C LEU A 140 -14.60 -0.48 -11.01
N PRO A 141 -15.77 -0.42 -10.35
CA PRO A 141 -16.94 -1.18 -10.77
C PRO A 141 -17.39 -0.73 -12.17
N ALA A 142 -17.84 -1.66 -13.00
CA ALA A 142 -18.21 -1.40 -14.39
C ALA A 142 -19.48 -0.52 -14.50
N LYS A 143 -20.31 -0.51 -13.44
CA LYS A 143 -21.53 0.29 -13.34
C LYS A 143 -21.40 1.30 -12.21
N THR A 144 -21.75 2.55 -12.49
CA THR A 144 -21.66 3.69 -11.54
C THR A 144 -22.51 3.53 -10.28
N ASN A 145 -23.52 2.66 -10.31
CA ASN A 145 -24.48 2.53 -9.20
C ASN A 145 -24.10 1.45 -8.19
N ASN A 146 -23.03 0.69 -8.47
CA ASN A 146 -22.60 -0.40 -7.60
C ASN A 146 -21.45 0.09 -6.74
N THR A 147 -21.59 -0.01 -5.41
CA THR A 147 -20.50 0.39 -4.51
C THR A 147 -19.34 -0.60 -4.57
N LEU A 148 -19.68 -1.89 -4.62
CA LEU A 148 -18.75 -3.01 -4.68
C LEU A 148 -19.22 -4.06 -5.71
N GLU A 149 -18.33 -4.45 -6.61
CA GLU A 149 -18.55 -5.50 -7.62
C GLU A 149 -17.61 -6.67 -7.36
N LEU A 150 -18.17 -7.83 -7.07
CA LEU A 150 -17.43 -9.03 -6.68
C LEU A 150 -16.96 -9.82 -7.91
N SER A 151 -15.76 -10.39 -7.82
CA SER A 151 -15.29 -11.36 -8.80
C SER A 151 -16.06 -12.70 -8.73
N ASP A 152 -15.99 -13.52 -9.78
CA ASP A 152 -16.62 -14.85 -9.83
C ASP A 152 -16.20 -15.72 -8.61
N GLU A 153 -14.91 -15.73 -8.28
CA GLU A 153 -14.36 -16.49 -7.14
C GLU A 153 -14.84 -15.94 -5.80
N ALA A 154 -14.89 -14.63 -5.62
CA ALA A 154 -15.38 -14.00 -4.39
C ALA A 154 -16.87 -14.28 -4.19
N ALA A 155 -17.67 -14.14 -5.25
CA ALA A 155 -19.10 -14.44 -5.24
C ALA A 155 -19.37 -15.91 -4.90
N LEU A 156 -18.61 -16.84 -5.51
CA LEU A 156 -18.72 -18.27 -5.22
C LEU A 156 -18.41 -18.60 -3.76
N GLN A 157 -17.38 -17.97 -3.18
CA GLN A 157 -17.02 -18.17 -1.77
C GLN A 157 -18.09 -17.62 -0.83
N LEU A 158 -18.69 -16.48 -1.16
CA LEU A 158 -19.84 -15.93 -0.44
C LEU A 158 -21.15 -16.73 -0.66
N GLY A 159 -21.14 -17.73 -1.55
CA GLY A 159 -22.31 -18.56 -1.84
C GLY A 159 -23.33 -17.87 -2.77
N ILE A 160 -22.89 -16.87 -3.51
CA ILE A 160 -23.67 -16.14 -4.50
C ILE A 160 -23.53 -16.88 -5.83
N THR A 161 -24.59 -17.55 -6.26
CA THR A 161 -24.59 -18.34 -7.50
C THR A 161 -25.35 -17.68 -8.65
N GLN A 162 -26.18 -16.69 -8.33
CA GLN A 162 -26.99 -15.95 -9.30
C GLN A 162 -26.47 -14.52 -9.39
N GLU A 163 -26.47 -13.96 -10.61
CA GLU A 163 -26.17 -12.55 -10.83
C GLU A 163 -27.20 -11.66 -10.13
N GLY A 164 -26.75 -10.49 -9.69
CA GLY A 164 -27.64 -9.51 -9.07
C GLY A 164 -26.94 -8.65 -8.04
N ILE A 165 -27.76 -7.95 -7.27
CA ILE A 165 -27.34 -7.11 -6.15
C ILE A 165 -27.81 -7.79 -4.87
N ILE A 166 -26.91 -7.97 -3.92
CA ILE A 166 -27.16 -8.61 -2.63
C ILE A 166 -26.68 -7.72 -1.48
N PRO A 167 -27.36 -7.72 -0.32
CA PRO A 167 -26.85 -7.01 0.84
C PRO A 167 -25.58 -7.68 1.37
N CYS A 168 -24.59 -6.87 1.72
CA CYS A 168 -23.33 -7.33 2.30
C CYS A 168 -22.76 -6.30 3.28
N ASP A 169 -21.93 -6.77 4.19
CA ASP A 169 -21.19 -5.93 5.12
C ASP A 169 -19.74 -5.84 4.64
N VAL A 170 -19.20 -4.63 4.58
CA VAL A 170 -17.82 -4.38 4.14
C VAL A 170 -17.04 -3.82 5.32
N GLU A 171 -15.94 -4.49 5.65
CA GLU A 171 -14.99 -4.05 6.67
C GLU A 171 -13.62 -3.86 6.01
N VAL A 172 -13.06 -2.64 6.09
CA VAL A 172 -11.73 -2.37 5.55
C VAL A 172 -10.68 -2.97 6.47
N LEU A 173 -9.88 -3.89 5.93
CA LEU A 173 -8.78 -4.50 6.65
C LEU A 173 -7.56 -3.58 6.54
N VAL A 174 -7.23 -2.85 7.61
CA VAL A 174 -5.99 -2.08 7.70
C VAL A 174 -4.82 -3.06 7.61
N SER A 175 -4.13 -3.18 6.48
CA SER A 175 -2.95 -4.05 6.48
C SER A 175 -1.98 -3.54 7.56
N GLU A 176 -1.46 -4.41 8.43
CA GLU A 176 -0.52 -4.02 9.51
C GLU A 176 0.74 -3.29 8.96
N ASN A 177 0.95 -3.32 7.64
CA ASN A 177 1.99 -2.56 6.94
C ASN A 177 1.58 -1.12 6.54
N ILE A 178 0.33 -0.72 6.80
CA ILE A 178 -0.17 0.66 6.65
C ILE A 178 -0.45 1.21 8.05
N ILE A 179 0.54 1.15 8.95
CA ILE A 179 0.59 2.11 10.06
C ILE A 179 1.19 3.41 9.50
N LEU A 180 0.37 4.09 8.71
CA LEU A 180 0.44 5.54 8.56
C LEU A 180 -0.94 6.06 8.94
N VAL A 181 -1.28 5.94 10.22
CA VAL A 181 -2.37 6.71 10.81
C VAL A 181 -1.78 7.56 11.92
N LEU A 182 -1.82 8.86 11.63
CA LEU A 182 -1.71 9.98 12.53
C LEU A 182 -2.76 9.80 13.64
N ASP A 183 -2.34 9.34 14.82
CA ASP A 183 -3.00 9.72 16.07
C ASP A 183 -2.15 10.80 16.70
N VAL A 184 -2.51 12.05 16.43
CA VAL A 184 -2.01 13.21 17.18
C VAL A 184 -2.88 13.32 18.43
N SER A 185 -2.47 12.65 19.50
CA SER A 185 -2.96 12.96 20.84
C SER A 185 -2.18 14.17 21.35
N CYS A 186 -2.77 15.35 21.28
CA CYS A 186 -2.25 16.56 21.91
C CYS A 186 -2.59 16.54 23.41
N ASP A 187 -1.87 15.74 24.20
CA ASP A 187 -1.83 15.95 25.65
C ASP A 187 -0.66 16.87 25.97
N SER A 188 -0.99 18.16 26.14
CA SER A 188 -0.08 19.16 26.65
C SER A 188 -0.11 19.16 28.18
N GLU A 189 0.95 18.67 28.83
CA GLU A 189 1.27 19.13 30.18
C GLU A 189 2.77 19.43 30.34
N ASN A 190 3.01 20.71 30.65
CA ASN A 190 4.11 21.30 31.41
C ASN A 190 5.54 21.20 30.90
N VAL A 191 5.92 22.21 30.10
CA VAL A 191 7.27 22.79 30.18
C VAL A 191 7.14 24.31 30.29
N THR A 192 7.34 24.83 31.50
CA THR A 192 7.57 26.26 31.75
C THR A 192 8.99 26.62 31.30
N ALA A 193 9.09 27.27 30.15
CA ALA A 193 10.26 28.07 29.77
C ALA A 193 9.76 29.45 29.31
N GLN A 194 10.33 30.50 29.89
CA GLN A 194 10.04 31.89 29.55
C GLN A 194 10.48 32.18 28.11
N ILE A 195 9.56 32.66 27.28
CA ILE A 195 9.83 33.17 25.93
C ILE A 195 9.08 34.50 25.75
N GLU A 196 9.85 35.53 25.39
CA GLU A 196 9.38 36.82 24.89
C GLU A 196 8.45 36.65 23.68
N ASP A 197 7.41 37.49 23.64
CA ASP A 197 6.39 37.70 22.60
C ASP A 197 6.66 37.02 21.23
N ASN A 198 6.27 35.74 21.12
CA ASN A 198 5.99 35.11 19.83
C ASN A 198 4.47 35.00 19.65
N PRO A 199 3.93 35.33 18.46
CA PRO A 199 2.50 35.25 18.21
C PRO A 199 1.99 33.82 18.43
N LYS A 200 0.98 33.71 19.30
CA LYS A 200 0.33 32.46 19.69
C LYS A 200 -0.04 31.66 18.42
N PRO A 201 0.48 30.43 18.22
CA PRO A 201 0.11 29.63 17.07
C PRO A 201 -1.40 29.33 17.09
N PRO A 202 -2.06 29.29 15.92
CA PRO A 202 -3.48 28.96 15.84
C PRO A 202 -3.73 27.57 16.43
N GLU A 203 -4.83 27.44 17.17
CA GLU A 203 -5.13 26.34 18.10
C GLU A 203 -5.40 24.99 17.39
N VAL A 204 -5.47 24.98 16.05
CA VAL A 204 -5.59 23.78 15.21
C VAL A 204 -4.86 24.06 13.89
N CYS A 205 -3.81 23.29 13.58
CA CYS A 205 -3.15 23.30 12.28
C CYS A 205 -3.69 22.17 11.39
N LYS A 206 -3.59 22.35 10.08
CA LYS A 206 -4.02 21.44 9.01
C LYS A 206 -2.93 20.43 8.68
N ASN A 207 -3.32 19.18 8.43
CA ASN A 207 -2.40 18.09 8.12
C ASN A 207 -1.88 18.17 6.67
N LEU A 208 -0.86 17.36 6.35
CA LEU A 208 -0.34 17.26 4.98
C LEU A 208 -1.45 16.92 3.98
N ASN A 209 -1.41 17.57 2.81
CA ASN A 209 -2.40 17.50 1.73
C ASN A 209 -3.78 18.09 2.05
N GLU A 210 -3.99 18.71 3.20
CA GLU A 210 -5.20 19.50 3.44
C GLU A 210 -5.07 20.89 2.78
N ASP A 211 -6.21 21.43 2.34
CA ASP A 211 -6.29 22.74 1.67
C ASP A 211 -5.84 23.86 2.61
N CYS A 212 -4.91 24.69 2.18
CA CYS A 212 -4.41 25.84 2.94
C CYS A 212 -4.45 27.12 2.11
N TYR A 213 -4.60 28.26 2.78
CA TYR A 213 -4.42 29.58 2.17
C TYR A 213 -3.07 30.19 2.53
N GLU A 214 -2.60 29.93 3.75
CA GLU A 214 -1.34 30.44 4.29
C GLU A 214 -0.52 29.30 4.92
N SER A 215 0.80 29.47 4.93
CA SER A 215 1.73 28.47 5.46
C SER A 215 1.55 28.18 6.95
N ASN A 216 1.10 29.18 7.74
CA ASN A 216 0.82 29.04 9.17
C ASN A 216 -0.42 28.16 9.46
N GLU A 217 -1.28 27.91 8.47
CA GLU A 217 -2.40 27.00 8.61
C GLU A 217 -1.92 25.55 8.65
N CYS A 218 -0.75 25.25 8.09
CA CYS A 218 -0.22 23.89 7.99
C CYS A 218 0.60 23.49 9.20
N CYS A 219 0.44 22.26 9.68
CA CYS A 219 1.29 21.71 10.73
C CYS A 219 2.76 21.59 10.29
N SER A 220 3.00 21.49 8.97
CA SER A 220 4.34 21.56 8.37
C SER A 220 4.90 22.97 8.25
N GLN A 221 4.10 23.99 8.58
CA GLN A 221 4.38 25.41 8.37
C GLN A 221 4.65 25.78 6.91
N TYR A 222 4.19 24.97 5.95
CA TYR A 222 4.40 25.22 4.53
C TYR A 222 3.17 24.87 3.70
N CYS A 223 2.62 25.88 3.04
CA CYS A 223 1.48 25.77 2.13
C CYS A 223 1.96 25.95 0.68
N GLN A 224 1.89 24.90 -0.13
CA GLN A 224 2.26 24.98 -1.54
C GLN A 224 1.11 25.56 -2.35
N GLN A 225 1.19 26.86 -2.69
CA GLN A 225 0.21 27.53 -3.53
C GLN A 225 0.44 27.21 -5.02
N THR A 226 -0.65 26.98 -5.76
CA THR A 226 -0.59 26.86 -7.22
C THR A 226 -0.73 28.24 -7.87
N LEU A 227 0.04 28.50 -8.94
CA LEU A 227 0.09 29.82 -9.61
C LEU A 227 -1.27 30.33 -10.15
N LYS A 228 -2.31 29.49 -10.18
CA LYS A 228 -3.62 29.81 -10.74
C LYS A 228 -4.74 29.95 -9.71
N ASN A 229 -4.53 29.59 -8.44
CA ASN A 229 -5.53 29.69 -7.39
C ASN A 229 -4.86 30.11 -6.06
N PHE A 230 -5.51 30.98 -5.29
CA PHE A 230 -5.08 31.35 -3.92
C PHE A 230 -5.17 30.18 -2.91
N ARG A 231 -5.45 28.97 -3.39
CA ARG A 231 -5.61 27.75 -2.61
C ARG A 231 -4.39 26.86 -2.87
N GLY A 232 -3.70 26.51 -1.80
CA GLY A 232 -2.60 25.56 -1.81
C GLY A 232 -2.93 24.33 -0.99
N TYR A 233 -1.94 23.46 -0.81
CA TYR A 233 -2.02 22.30 0.07
C TYR A 233 -0.80 22.22 1.00
N CYS A 234 -1.00 21.69 2.20
CA CYS A 234 0.08 21.58 3.18
C CYS A 234 1.12 20.54 2.72
N GLU A 235 2.36 20.97 2.52
CA GLU A 235 3.48 20.11 2.13
C GLU A 235 4.64 20.28 3.14
N LEU A 236 5.59 19.34 3.15
CA LEU A 236 6.84 19.50 3.89
C LEU A 236 7.76 20.50 3.17
N ASP A 237 8.39 21.40 3.91
CA ASP A 237 9.34 22.35 3.33
C ASP A 237 10.51 21.62 2.64
N LYS A 238 10.90 22.12 1.45
CA LYS A 238 11.98 21.59 0.61
C LYS A 238 13.33 21.54 1.34
N THR A 239 13.59 22.48 2.25
CA THR A 239 14.82 22.46 3.06
C THR A 239 14.79 21.34 4.11
N THR A 240 13.61 21.05 4.64
CA THR A 240 13.39 19.92 5.55
C THR A 240 13.55 18.60 4.78
N LEU A 241 13.02 18.51 3.56
CA LEU A 241 13.24 17.38 2.64
C LEU A 241 14.74 17.13 2.36
N ALA A 242 15.50 18.19 2.09
CA ALA A 242 16.94 18.11 1.84
C ALA A 242 17.74 17.68 3.09
N SER A 243 17.29 18.06 4.29
CA SER A 243 17.93 17.66 5.55
C SER A 243 17.66 16.20 5.97
N ILE A 244 16.60 15.58 5.45
CA ILE A 244 16.20 14.19 5.72
C ILE A 244 16.87 13.20 4.75
N GLY A 245 17.49 13.69 3.67
CA GLY A 245 18.07 12.92 2.57
C GLY A 245 19.40 12.21 2.83
N ASN A 246 19.58 11.54 3.97
CA ASN A 246 20.72 10.65 4.20
C ASN A 246 20.27 9.26 4.69
N ILE A 247 19.50 8.55 3.87
CA ILE A 247 19.40 7.09 3.95
C ILE A 247 19.53 6.53 2.53
N THR A 248 20.70 5.95 2.26
CA THR A 248 21.06 5.30 1.00
C THR A 248 20.37 3.93 0.89
N MET A 249 19.20 3.90 0.28
CA MET A 249 18.85 2.82 -0.65
C MET A 249 18.84 3.47 -2.04
N GLY A 250 19.81 3.11 -2.87
CA GLY A 250 20.04 3.79 -4.14
C GLY A 250 18.76 3.82 -5.00
N PRO A 251 18.41 4.97 -5.59
CA PRO A 251 17.23 5.07 -6.42
C PRO A 251 17.35 4.10 -7.59
N ARG A 252 16.31 3.28 -7.81
CA ARG A 252 16.19 2.53 -9.07
C ARG A 252 15.77 3.53 -10.13
N ILE A 253 16.75 4.03 -10.87
CA ILE A 253 16.53 4.84 -12.06
C ILE A 253 16.12 3.88 -13.17
N PHE A 254 14.87 3.95 -13.61
CA PHE A 254 14.42 3.28 -14.82
C PHE A 254 14.55 4.27 -15.97
N PRO A 255 15.49 4.07 -16.93
CA PRO A 255 15.48 4.85 -18.15
C PRO A 255 14.28 4.40 -18.97
N ASP A 256 13.34 5.32 -19.18
CA ASP A 256 12.06 4.96 -19.77
C ASP A 256 11.52 6.05 -20.70
N HIS A 257 10.52 5.66 -21.48
CA HIS A 257 9.79 6.55 -22.36
C HIS A 257 8.48 6.95 -21.69
N CYS A 258 8.33 8.23 -21.33
CA CYS A 258 7.05 8.73 -20.82
C CYS A 258 6.16 9.14 -21.98
N PHE A 259 4.89 8.78 -21.92
CA PHE A 259 3.90 9.17 -22.91
C PHE A 259 3.00 10.28 -22.35
N PHE A 260 2.67 11.26 -23.19
CA PHE A 260 1.68 12.28 -22.89
C PHE A 260 0.65 12.39 -24.02
N TYR A 261 -0.63 12.22 -23.70
CA TYR A 261 -1.74 12.49 -24.61
C TYR A 261 -2.33 13.87 -24.34
N LYS A 262 -2.34 14.74 -25.36
CA LYS A 262 -3.05 16.01 -25.29
C LYS A 262 -4.53 15.74 -25.49
N GLN A 263 -5.25 15.47 -24.41
CA GLN A 263 -6.67 15.14 -24.48
C GLN A 263 -7.49 16.33 -24.99
N ASN A 264 -7.88 16.27 -26.26
CA ASN A 264 -8.86 17.19 -26.86
C ASN A 264 -10.31 16.81 -26.52
N ASN A 265 -10.55 15.62 -25.94
CA ASN A 265 -11.90 15.12 -25.66
C ASN A 265 -12.20 15.16 -24.15
N SER A 266 -13.08 16.08 -23.74
CA SER A 266 -13.39 16.39 -22.34
C SER A 266 -13.95 15.21 -21.55
N LEU A 267 -14.56 14.22 -22.20
CA LEU A 267 -15.16 13.05 -21.54
C LEU A 267 -14.14 12.07 -20.95
N ILE A 268 -12.94 11.95 -21.55
CA ILE A 268 -11.87 11.06 -21.05
C ILE A 268 -11.06 11.76 -19.94
N LYS A 269 -10.98 13.09 -20.02
CA LYS A 269 -10.30 13.95 -19.05
C LYS A 269 -10.89 13.86 -17.66
N GLU A 270 -12.19 13.61 -17.58
CA GLU A 270 -12.90 13.58 -16.30
C GLU A 270 -12.77 12.28 -15.52
N SER A 271 -12.41 11.14 -16.13
CA SER A 271 -12.39 9.85 -15.42
C SER A 271 -11.02 9.46 -14.87
N LEU A 272 -9.93 9.77 -15.56
CA LEU A 272 -8.59 9.24 -15.22
C LEU A 272 -7.79 10.11 -14.23
N PHE A 273 -8.04 11.43 -14.20
CA PHE A 273 -7.15 12.38 -13.49
C PHE A 273 -7.84 13.37 -12.54
N LYS A 274 -9.12 13.18 -12.21
CA LYS A 274 -9.93 14.19 -11.48
C LYS A 274 -9.56 14.42 -10.00
N ARG A 275 -8.68 13.61 -9.40
CA ARG A 275 -8.54 13.55 -7.93
C ARG A 275 -7.23 14.10 -7.36
N PHE A 276 -6.25 14.38 -8.20
CA PHE A 276 -4.92 14.87 -7.81
C PHE A 276 -4.42 15.80 -8.93
N ASP A 277 -3.67 16.86 -8.60
CA ASP A 277 -3.24 17.87 -9.59
C ASP A 277 -2.07 17.40 -10.46
N LEU A 278 -1.30 16.40 -10.00
CA LEU A 278 -0.10 15.88 -10.67
C LEU A 278 -0.07 14.35 -10.65
N ASN A 279 -0.57 13.76 -11.72
CA ASN A 279 -0.92 12.35 -11.75
C ASN A 279 -0.19 11.67 -12.90
N ALA A 280 -0.04 10.36 -12.77
CA ALA A 280 0.36 9.53 -13.87
C ALA A 280 -0.31 8.15 -13.78
N ALA A 281 -0.33 7.44 -14.88
CA ALA A 281 -0.71 6.05 -14.94
C ALA A 281 0.53 5.20 -15.25
N HIS A 282 0.74 4.09 -14.54
CA HIS A 282 1.91 3.25 -14.71
C HIS A 282 1.51 1.78 -14.80
N SER A 283 2.11 1.04 -15.72
CA SER A 283 1.75 -0.37 -15.98
C SER A 283 2.05 -1.33 -14.82
N VAL A 284 3.15 -1.09 -14.10
CA VAL A 284 3.62 -1.90 -12.97
C VAL A 284 3.45 -1.24 -11.58
N LEU A 285 3.67 0.07 -11.45
CA LEU A 285 3.65 0.73 -10.15
C LEU A 285 2.24 0.77 -9.57
N LEU A 286 2.16 0.62 -8.25
CA LEU A 286 0.88 0.59 -7.55
C LEU A 286 0.28 2.00 -7.45
N PRO A 287 -1.05 2.12 -7.41
CA PRO A 287 -1.69 3.39 -7.11
C PRO A 287 -1.20 3.99 -5.80
N ARG A 288 -1.12 5.32 -5.76
CA ARG A 288 -0.55 6.18 -4.71
C ARG A 288 0.98 6.13 -4.57
N THR A 289 1.70 5.36 -5.40
CA THR A 289 3.15 5.49 -5.48
C THR A 289 3.51 6.89 -5.95
N ARG A 290 4.38 7.59 -5.21
CA ARG A 290 4.95 8.87 -5.65
C ARG A 290 6.21 8.61 -6.47
N VAL A 291 6.31 9.25 -7.61
CA VAL A 291 7.42 9.08 -8.55
C VAL A 291 7.94 10.46 -8.91
N LEU A 292 9.24 10.68 -8.74
CA LEU A 292 9.94 11.80 -9.34
C LEU A 292 10.20 11.44 -10.81
N VAL A 293 9.59 12.20 -11.71
CA VAL A 293 9.77 12.08 -13.15
C VAL A 293 10.69 13.20 -13.58
N SER A 294 11.84 12.87 -14.14
CA SER A 294 12.78 13.85 -14.67
C SER A 294 12.85 13.71 -16.19
N SER A 295 12.76 14.83 -16.91
CA SER A 295 12.96 14.89 -18.37
C SER A 295 13.77 16.13 -18.72
N LEU A 296 14.88 15.93 -19.44
CA LEU A 296 15.86 16.97 -19.79
C LEU A 296 16.43 17.68 -18.53
N HIS A 297 15.89 18.84 -18.19
CA HIS A 297 16.31 19.70 -17.06
C HIS A 297 15.13 20.09 -16.15
N ARG A 298 14.03 19.33 -16.24
CA ARG A 298 12.82 19.57 -15.47
C ARG A 298 12.43 18.30 -14.75
N GLU A 299 11.85 18.48 -13.58
CA GLU A 299 11.43 17.40 -12.72
C GLU A 299 10.04 17.70 -12.18
N VAL A 300 9.22 16.66 -12.05
CA VAL A 300 7.89 16.75 -11.47
C VAL A 300 7.65 15.52 -10.62
N VAL A 301 7.06 15.71 -9.43
CA VAL A 301 6.59 14.59 -8.62
C VAL A 301 5.16 14.30 -9.00
N VAL A 302 4.93 13.09 -9.50
CA VAL A 302 3.59 12.60 -9.84
C VAL A 302 3.16 11.51 -8.85
N THR A 303 1.86 11.39 -8.66
CA THR A 303 1.26 10.26 -7.96
C THR A 303 0.66 9.30 -8.97
N ILE A 304 1.03 8.03 -8.91
CA ILE A 304 0.42 6.99 -9.75
C ILE A 304 -1.05 6.83 -9.33
N SER A 305 -1.99 7.10 -10.22
CA SER A 305 -3.42 7.03 -9.92
C SER A 305 -4.13 5.89 -10.64
N ASP A 306 -3.59 5.43 -11.78
CA ASP A 306 -4.25 4.47 -12.66
C ASP A 306 -3.26 3.60 -13.45
N LEU A 307 -3.80 2.71 -14.28
CA LEU A 307 -3.10 1.95 -15.31
C LEU A 307 -3.13 2.71 -16.65
N PRO A 308 -2.05 2.64 -17.45
CA PRO A 308 -1.98 3.35 -18.72
C PRO A 308 -3.04 2.83 -19.71
N ALA A 309 -3.53 3.72 -20.56
CA ALA A 309 -4.56 3.37 -21.54
C ALA A 309 -4.04 2.38 -22.60
N THR A 310 -2.74 2.39 -22.87
CA THR A 310 -2.08 1.46 -23.80
C THR A 310 -1.12 0.54 -23.05
N THR A 311 -0.96 -0.69 -23.55
CA THR A 311 -0.07 -1.70 -22.94
C THR A 311 1.42 -1.46 -23.21
N ASN A 312 1.75 -0.55 -24.11
CA ASN A 312 3.13 -0.31 -24.54
C ASN A 312 3.76 0.87 -23.78
N ASP A 313 2.94 1.73 -23.17
CA ASP A 313 3.42 2.88 -22.43
C ASP A 313 3.77 2.47 -20.99
N THR A 314 4.98 2.81 -20.56
CA THR A 314 5.46 2.52 -19.20
C THR A 314 4.90 3.51 -18.19
N LEU A 315 4.84 4.80 -18.58
CA LEU A 315 4.22 5.86 -17.81
C LEU A 315 3.41 6.83 -18.70
N GLU A 316 2.14 7.03 -18.41
CA GLU A 316 1.28 8.03 -19.03
C GLU A 316 1.09 9.22 -18.08
N LEU A 317 1.53 10.41 -18.50
CA LEU A 317 1.48 11.63 -17.68
C LEU A 317 0.16 12.39 -17.85
N SER A 318 -0.34 12.98 -16.76
CA SER A 318 -1.37 14.03 -16.83
C SER A 318 -0.88 15.26 -17.59
N GLU A 319 -1.81 16.06 -18.12
CA GLU A 319 -1.49 17.30 -18.84
C GLU A 319 -0.72 18.29 -17.97
N GLU A 320 -1.11 18.43 -16.71
CA GLU A 320 -0.46 19.30 -15.75
C GLU A 320 0.98 18.86 -15.47
N ALA A 321 1.23 17.55 -15.33
CA ALA A 321 2.57 17.01 -15.14
C ALA A 321 3.44 17.18 -16.40
N ALA A 322 2.88 16.93 -17.58
CA ALA A 322 3.56 17.12 -18.86
C ALA A 322 3.96 18.58 -19.08
N LEU A 323 3.05 19.53 -18.78
CA LEU A 323 3.33 20.96 -18.86
C LEU A 323 4.45 21.40 -17.89
N GLN A 324 4.49 20.84 -16.68
CA GLN A 324 5.59 21.10 -15.73
C GLN A 324 6.93 20.57 -16.26
N LEU A 325 6.93 19.43 -16.95
CA LEU A 325 8.10 18.91 -17.67
C LEU A 325 8.43 19.68 -18.96
N GLY A 326 7.63 20.68 -19.35
CA GLY A 326 7.84 21.47 -20.56
C GLY A 326 7.39 20.79 -21.84
N VAL A 327 6.59 19.73 -21.73
CA VAL A 327 5.96 19.03 -22.85
C VAL A 327 4.64 19.72 -23.17
N THR A 328 4.50 20.26 -24.38
CA THR A 328 3.32 21.04 -24.81
C THR A 328 2.53 20.40 -25.95
N GLU A 329 3.16 19.44 -26.62
CA GLU A 329 2.60 18.64 -27.71
C GLU A 329 2.49 17.18 -27.25
N GLU A 330 1.51 16.48 -27.78
CA GLU A 330 1.34 15.05 -27.51
C GLU A 330 2.51 14.23 -28.06
N GLY A 331 2.83 13.13 -27.39
CA GLY A 331 3.83 12.18 -27.86
C GLY A 331 4.65 11.57 -26.73
N THR A 332 5.72 10.90 -27.16
CA THR A 332 6.66 10.20 -26.29
C THR A 332 7.87 11.08 -26.02
N ILE A 333 8.23 11.24 -24.74
CA ILE A 333 9.41 11.96 -24.30
C ILE A 333 10.36 11.04 -23.52
N PRO A 334 11.69 11.19 -23.66
CA PRO A 334 12.62 10.49 -22.80
C PRO A 334 12.48 11.00 -21.37
N CYS A 335 12.36 10.09 -20.41
CA CYS A 335 12.28 10.43 -18.99
C CYS A 335 13.04 9.42 -18.13
N SER A 336 13.34 9.81 -16.89
CA SER A 336 13.83 8.92 -15.86
C SER A 336 12.87 8.93 -14.69
N LEU A 337 12.62 7.75 -14.14
CA LEU A 337 11.72 7.57 -12.99
C LEU A 337 12.53 7.24 -11.75
N GLU A 338 12.26 7.96 -10.67
CA GLU A 338 12.74 7.66 -9.33
C GLU A 338 11.56 7.49 -8.37
N ILE A 339 11.42 6.29 -7.81
CA ILE A 339 10.34 6.00 -6.86
C ILE A 339 10.66 6.69 -5.54
N LEU A 340 9.80 7.62 -5.12
CA LEU A 340 9.90 8.28 -3.83
C LEU A 340 9.29 7.38 -2.77
N LEU A 341 10.16 6.64 -2.09
CA LEU A 341 9.74 5.88 -0.91
C LEU A 341 9.30 6.87 0.17
N PRO A 342 8.17 6.63 0.87
CA PRO A 342 7.79 7.46 1.99
C PRO A 342 8.94 7.43 2.99
N THR A 343 9.52 8.60 3.28
CA THR A 343 10.51 8.71 4.34
C THR A 343 9.84 8.19 5.61
N PRO A 344 10.32 7.09 6.20
CA PRO A 344 9.72 6.55 7.41
C PRO A 344 9.67 7.68 8.44
N SER A 345 8.47 7.98 8.95
CA SER A 345 8.33 9.07 9.90
C SER A 345 9.22 8.76 11.12
N PRO A 346 9.95 9.76 11.66
CA PRO A 346 10.81 9.54 12.83
C PRO A 346 10.02 8.97 14.02
N ILE A 347 8.70 9.18 14.05
CA ILE A 347 7.75 8.64 15.03
C ILE A 347 7.69 7.11 14.98
N SER A 348 7.75 6.50 13.79
CA SER A 348 7.74 5.03 13.66
C SER A 348 9.02 4.41 14.23
N TYR A 349 10.17 5.07 14.10
CA TYR A 349 11.42 4.62 14.70
C TYR A 349 11.44 4.82 16.22
N MET A 350 10.92 5.95 16.70
CA MET A 350 10.83 6.23 18.14
C MET A 350 9.94 5.22 18.87
N LYS A 351 8.83 4.76 18.27
CA LYS A 351 7.98 3.72 18.88
C LYS A 351 8.72 2.40 19.11
N ASN A 352 9.52 1.95 18.14
CA ASN A 352 10.32 0.74 18.30
C ASN A 352 11.43 0.92 19.36
N ILE A 353 12.12 2.06 19.37
CA ILE A 353 13.18 2.32 20.35
C ILE A 353 12.60 2.36 21.78
N ILE A 354 11.45 3.02 21.98
CA ILE A 354 10.80 3.09 23.30
C ILE A 354 10.33 1.71 23.77
N PHE A 355 9.87 0.84 22.88
CA PHE A 355 9.41 -0.50 23.24
C PHE A 355 10.57 -1.46 23.59
N PHE A 356 11.71 -1.34 22.90
CA PHE A 356 12.85 -2.25 23.09
C PHE A 356 13.87 -1.77 24.12
N ALA A 357 13.95 -0.47 24.41
CA ALA A 357 14.90 0.07 25.39
C ALA A 357 14.77 -0.55 26.80
N PRO A 358 13.57 -0.80 27.36
CA PRO A 358 13.42 -1.44 28.68
C PRO A 358 13.87 -2.91 28.66
N LEU A 359 13.59 -3.63 27.57
CA LEU A 359 13.99 -5.03 27.41
C LEU A 359 15.52 -5.16 27.29
N PHE A 360 16.14 -4.23 26.57
CA PHE A 360 17.59 -4.16 26.45
C PHE A 360 18.25 -3.81 27.77
N ALA A 361 17.72 -2.83 28.51
CA ALA A 361 18.20 -2.47 29.85
C ALA A 361 18.06 -3.63 30.84
N PHE A 362 16.95 -4.36 30.79
CA PHE A 362 16.70 -5.51 31.66
C PHE A 362 17.65 -6.67 31.39
N THR A 363 17.83 -7.05 30.12
CA THR A 363 18.74 -8.14 29.74
C THR A 363 20.20 -7.80 30.02
N PHE A 364 20.60 -6.54 29.78
CA PHE A 364 21.95 -6.07 30.11
C PHE A 364 22.19 -6.00 31.63
N GLY A 365 21.19 -5.57 32.41
CA GLY A 365 21.26 -5.56 33.88
C GLY A 365 21.40 -6.96 34.48
N LEU A 366 20.64 -7.94 33.96
CA LEU A 366 20.77 -9.34 34.37
C LEU A 366 22.14 -9.92 34.02
N TRP A 367 22.71 -9.53 32.88
CA TRP A 367 24.05 -9.96 32.48
C TRP A 367 25.13 -9.42 33.42
N ILE A 368 25.08 -8.12 33.77
CA ILE A 368 26.01 -7.51 34.74
C ILE A 368 25.89 -8.18 36.11
N TYR A 369 24.68 -8.48 36.57
CA TYR A 369 24.48 -9.11 37.89
C TYR A 369 25.11 -10.51 38.01
N HIS A 370 25.28 -11.22 36.89
CA HIS A 370 25.82 -12.57 36.86
C HIS A 370 27.35 -12.64 36.66
N ILE A 371 28.01 -11.50 36.44
CA ILE A 371 29.47 -11.35 36.42
C ILE A 371 29.93 -10.95 37.82
#